data_AF-A0A3Q0JAQ2-F1
#
_entry.id   AF-A0A3Q0JAQ2-F1
#
_cell.length_a   1.000
_cell.length_b   1.000
_cell.length_c   1.000
_cell.angle_alpha   90.00
_cell.angle_beta   90.00
_cell.angle_gamma   90.00
#
_symmetry.space_group_name_H-M   'P 1'
#
loop_
_entity.id
_entity.type
_entity.pdbx_description
1 polymer ?
#
loop_
_entity_poly.entity_id
_entity_poly.type
_entity_poly.pdbx_seq_one_letter_code
_entity_poly.pdbx_strand_id
1 'polypeptide(L)'
;MKINTEYGPASNLLIEQPGVPPSDIVYHVTQAPAYGYLELDPPLATTSNEIDRLGSGSDPGSVGWFDQAAINEERLHYVQAGGQNQTQDYFLLDVTNGILWIRGLQVNIIIVPEHIYLSSGDKN
;
A
#
# COMPACT_ATOMS: atom_id res chain seq x y z
N MET A 1 -19.76 -1.41 4.64
CA MET A 1 -18.44 -1.35 4.01
C MET A 1 -18.52 -1.96 2.62
N LYS A 2 -18.20 -1.21 1.56
CA LYS A 2 -18.14 -1.70 0.18
C LYS A 2 -16.90 -1.10 -0.49
N ILE A 3 -16.21 -1.88 -1.31
CA ILE A 3 -15.12 -1.39 -2.16
C ILE A 3 -15.76 -0.62 -3.32
N ASN A 4 -15.34 0.62 -3.53
CA ASN A 4 -15.78 1.44 -4.63
C ASN A 4 -14.99 1.04 -5.89
N THR A 5 -15.66 0.55 -6.93
CA THR A 5 -15.01 0.15 -8.19
C THR A 5 -15.29 1.11 -9.34
N GLU A 6 -15.89 2.28 -9.08
CA GLU A 6 -16.39 3.18 -10.12
C GLU A 6 -15.31 4.14 -10.68
N TYR A 7 -14.08 4.15 -10.15
CA TYR A 7 -13.04 5.14 -10.51
C TYR A 7 -11.66 4.52 -10.88
N GLY A 8 -11.56 3.83 -12.02
CA GLY A 8 -10.26 3.46 -12.63
C GLY A 8 -9.36 2.54 -11.78
N PRO A 9 -8.12 2.23 -12.23
CA PRO A 9 -7.24 1.26 -11.56
C PRO A 9 -6.84 1.65 -10.12
N ALA A 10 -6.94 2.95 -9.76
CA ALA A 10 -6.71 3.46 -8.41
C ALA A 10 -7.91 3.27 -7.45
N SER A 11 -9.11 2.94 -7.94
CA SER A 11 -10.30 2.76 -7.10
C SER A 11 -10.32 1.50 -6.23
N ASN A 12 -9.42 0.54 -6.47
CA ASN A 12 -9.47 -0.77 -5.81
C ASN A 12 -9.20 -0.75 -4.29
N LEU A 13 -8.75 0.39 -3.77
CA LEU A 13 -8.49 0.63 -2.35
C LEU A 13 -9.54 1.52 -1.67
N LEU A 14 -10.46 2.13 -2.42
CA LEU A 14 -11.43 3.05 -1.85
C LEU A 14 -12.57 2.26 -1.21
N ILE A 15 -12.79 2.50 0.08
CA ILE A 15 -13.94 1.97 0.80
C ILE A 15 -14.78 3.12 1.31
N GLU A 16 -16.04 3.11 0.89
CA GLU A 16 -17.02 4.09 1.34
C GLU A 16 -18.07 3.42 2.25
N GLN A 17 -18.37 4.10 3.35
CA GLN A 17 -19.47 3.74 4.22
C GLN A 17 -20.17 5.00 4.73
N PRO A 18 -21.43 5.25 4.32
CA PRO A 18 -22.18 6.41 4.79
C PRO A 18 -22.25 6.46 6.32
N GLY A 19 -21.99 7.64 6.88
CA GLY A 19 -22.03 7.89 8.32
C GLY A 19 -20.82 7.40 9.11
N VAL A 20 -19.80 6.85 8.45
CA VAL A 20 -18.50 6.50 9.06
C VAL A 20 -17.43 7.45 8.54
N PRO A 21 -16.73 8.20 9.42
CA PRO A 21 -15.59 9.02 9.04
C PRO A 21 -14.49 8.22 8.35
N PRO A 22 -13.81 8.74 7.30
CA PRO A 22 -12.68 8.07 6.67
C PRO A 22 -11.54 7.73 7.64
N SER A 23 -11.30 8.56 8.65
CA SER A 23 -10.33 8.29 9.72
C SER A 23 -10.65 7.05 10.57
N ASP A 24 -11.91 6.61 10.59
CA ASP A 24 -12.35 5.46 11.36
C ASP A 24 -12.29 4.15 10.55
N ILE A 25 -11.97 4.23 9.25
CA ILE A 25 -11.76 3.09 8.39
C ILE A 25 -10.25 2.82 8.30
N VAL A 26 -9.78 1.77 8.96
CA VAL A 26 -8.37 1.45 9.11
C VAL A 26 -8.00 0.21 8.29
N TYR A 27 -6.92 0.34 7.54
CA TYR A 27 -6.26 -0.68 6.73
C TYR A 27 -5.05 -1.21 7.50
N HIS A 28 -4.92 -2.52 7.60
CA HIS A 28 -3.79 -3.21 8.22
C HIS A 28 -3.08 -4.05 7.16
N VAL A 29 -1.81 -3.75 6.89
CA VAL A 29 -0.98 -4.52 5.95
C VAL A 29 -0.61 -5.83 6.61
N THR A 30 -1.14 -6.93 6.10
CA THR A 30 -0.90 -8.28 6.63
C THR A 30 0.29 -8.96 5.95
N GLN A 31 0.63 -8.53 4.73
CA GLN A 31 1.82 -8.95 4.01
C GLN A 31 2.37 -7.77 3.23
N ALA A 32 3.63 -7.40 3.47
CA ALA A 32 4.30 -6.32 2.76
C ALA A 32 4.63 -6.70 1.30
N PRO A 33 4.83 -5.71 0.41
CA PRO A 33 5.38 -5.95 -0.92
C PRO A 33 6.75 -6.64 -0.86
N ALA A 34 7.09 -7.43 -1.88
CA ALA A 34 8.33 -8.19 -1.92
C ALA A 34 9.51 -7.40 -2.51
N TYR A 35 9.22 -6.38 -3.34
CA TYR A 35 10.18 -5.61 -4.10
C TYR A 35 10.15 -4.12 -3.77
N GLY A 36 9.54 -3.77 -2.65
CA GLY A 36 9.41 -2.42 -2.16
C GLY A 36 8.68 -2.35 -0.83
N TYR A 37 8.33 -1.14 -0.43
CA TYR A 37 7.60 -0.87 0.80
C TYR A 37 6.54 0.20 0.57
N LEU A 38 5.61 0.30 1.52
CA LEU A 38 4.61 1.36 1.54
C LEU A 38 5.06 2.47 2.47
N GLU A 39 4.82 3.72 2.12
CA GLU A 39 5.10 4.89 2.96
C GLU A 39 3.95 5.89 2.94
N LEU A 40 3.97 6.81 3.91
CA LEU A 40 3.05 7.93 3.99
C LEU A 40 3.81 9.25 3.94
N ASP A 41 3.32 10.21 3.15
CA ASP A 41 3.85 11.58 3.10
C ASP A 41 2.76 12.63 3.42
N PRO A 42 2.85 13.37 4.54
CA PRO A 42 3.87 13.25 5.59
C PRO A 42 3.71 11.94 6.40
N PRO A 43 4.80 11.43 7.00
CA PRO A 43 4.77 10.25 7.85
C PRO A 43 3.76 10.40 8.99
N LEU A 44 3.12 9.30 9.40
CA LEU A 44 2.28 9.30 10.60
C LEU A 44 3.12 9.75 11.79
N ALA A 45 2.56 10.65 12.59
CA ALA A 45 3.16 11.05 13.87
C ALA A 45 3.02 9.89 14.88
N THR A 46 3.84 8.86 14.73
CA THR A 46 3.80 7.69 15.60
C THR A 46 4.56 7.99 16.89
N THR A 47 3.90 7.79 18.03
CA THR A 47 4.61 7.69 19.31
C THR A 47 5.47 6.43 19.33
N SER A 48 6.56 6.41 20.10
CA SER A 48 7.53 5.31 20.12
C SER A 48 6.93 3.92 20.40
N ASN A 49 5.72 3.84 20.97
CA ASN A 49 5.00 2.59 21.24
C ASN A 49 4.21 2.05 20.03
N GLU A 50 3.95 2.86 19.01
CA GLU A 50 3.29 2.41 17.77
C GLU A 50 4.29 1.87 16.75
N ILE A 51 5.57 2.19 16.90
CA ILE A 51 6.67 1.66 16.07
C ILE A 51 6.77 0.13 16.20
N ASP A 52 6.47 -0.43 17.37
CA ASP A 52 6.41 -1.89 17.57
C ASP A 52 5.18 -2.54 16.91
N ARG A 53 4.17 -1.75 16.51
CA ARG A 53 2.94 -2.20 15.80
C ARG A 53 3.01 -1.90 14.29
N LEU A 54 3.93 -1.02 13.86
CA LEU A 54 4.36 -0.89 12.47
C LEU A 54 5.16 -2.15 12.14
N GLY A 55 4.48 -3.14 11.58
CA GLY A 55 5.02 -4.49 11.40
C GLY A 55 6.46 -4.51 10.88
N SER A 56 7.17 -5.54 11.33
CA SER A 56 8.50 -6.04 10.94
C SER A 56 8.75 -6.09 9.40
N GLY A 57 8.70 -4.95 8.72
CA GLY A 57 9.36 -4.70 7.46
C GLY A 57 10.76 -4.21 7.78
N SER A 58 11.76 -4.82 7.16
CA SER A 58 13.19 -4.57 7.40
C SER A 58 13.65 -3.13 7.16
N ASP A 59 12.78 -2.27 6.61
CA ASP A 59 13.12 -0.92 6.16
C ASP A 59 12.50 0.17 7.06
N PRO A 60 13.34 1.06 7.62
CA PRO A 60 12.88 2.18 8.43
C PRO A 60 12.12 3.18 7.55
N GLY A 61 10.80 3.03 7.49
CA GLY A 61 9.91 3.82 6.63
C GLY A 61 8.65 3.07 6.18
N SER A 62 8.67 1.73 6.26
CA SER A 62 7.52 0.92 5.89
C SER A 62 6.33 1.15 6.82
N VAL A 63 5.18 1.50 6.26
CA VAL A 63 3.93 1.66 7.01
C VAL A 63 3.17 0.33 7.11
N GLY A 64 2.82 -0.07 8.34
CA GLY A 64 2.05 -1.30 8.61
C GLY A 64 0.54 -1.13 8.62
N TRP A 65 0.05 0.11 8.71
CA TRP A 65 -1.37 0.45 8.71
C TRP A 65 -1.59 1.90 8.29
N PHE A 66 -2.77 2.20 7.74
CA PHE A 66 -3.18 3.55 7.34
C PHE A 66 -4.70 3.65 7.39
N ASP A 67 -5.26 4.87 7.39
CA ASP A 67 -6.71 5.07 7.34
C ASP A 67 -7.19 5.46 5.93
N GLN A 68 -8.51 5.45 5.72
CA GLN A 68 -9.10 5.88 4.43
C GLN A 68 -8.82 7.37 4.16
N ALA A 69 -8.63 8.20 5.19
CA ALA A 69 -8.30 9.62 5.01
C ALA A 69 -6.94 9.78 4.32
N ALA A 70 -5.92 9.01 4.72
CA ALA A 70 -4.61 9.01 4.09
C ALA A 70 -4.67 8.63 2.59
N ILE A 71 -5.52 7.67 2.22
CA ILE A 71 -5.76 7.33 0.81
C ILE A 71 -6.47 8.49 0.08
N ASN A 72 -7.53 9.04 0.69
CA ASN A 72 -8.31 10.13 0.11
C ASN A 72 -7.47 11.41 -0.11
N GLU A 73 -6.45 11.60 0.71
CA GLU A 73 -5.49 12.72 0.67
C GLU A 73 -4.27 12.40 -0.20
N GLU A 74 -4.26 11.27 -0.92
CA GLU A 74 -3.17 10.82 -1.80
C GLU A 74 -1.81 10.67 -1.10
N ARG A 75 -1.81 10.39 0.21
CA ARG A 75 -0.58 10.31 1.02
C ARG A 75 0.10 8.95 0.99
N LEU A 76 -0.59 7.89 0.57
CA LEU A 76 -0.06 6.52 0.54
C LEU A 76 0.71 6.30 -0.75
N HIS A 77 2.00 5.95 -0.62
CA HIS A 77 2.88 5.68 -1.74
C HIS A 77 3.51 4.30 -1.63
N TYR A 78 3.80 3.72 -2.79
CA TYR A 78 4.68 2.56 -2.91
C TYR A 78 6.05 3.02 -3.39
N VAL A 79 7.10 2.55 -2.72
CA VAL A 79 8.50 2.79 -3.09
C VAL A 79 9.15 1.47 -3.42
N GLN A 80 9.68 1.34 -4.64
CA GLN A 80 10.42 0.16 -5.06
C GLN A 80 11.80 0.13 -4.41
N ALA A 81 12.10 -0.94 -3.68
CA ALA A 81 13.31 -1.15 -2.91
C ALA A 81 13.78 -2.61 -3.10
N GLY A 82 14.24 -2.94 -4.31
CA GLY A 82 14.62 -4.33 -4.60
C GLY A 82 14.99 -4.55 -6.06
N GLY A 83 16.22 -4.19 -6.42
CA GLY A 83 16.82 -4.49 -7.73
C GLY A 83 16.11 -3.89 -8.96
N GLN A 84 16.84 -3.85 -10.09
CA GLN A 84 16.26 -3.50 -11.40
C GLN A 84 15.54 -4.74 -11.98
N ASN A 85 14.50 -4.55 -12.79
CA ASN A 85 13.69 -5.57 -13.51
C ASN A 85 12.43 -6.14 -12.84
N GLN A 86 11.87 -5.49 -11.81
CA GLN A 86 10.52 -5.84 -11.34
C GLN A 86 9.48 -4.97 -12.02
N THR A 87 8.44 -5.59 -12.57
CA THR A 87 7.33 -4.90 -13.27
C THR A 87 6.00 -5.07 -12.53
N GLN A 88 5.97 -5.93 -11.51
CA GLN A 88 4.80 -6.22 -10.70
C GLN A 88 5.23 -6.48 -9.26
N ASP A 89 4.38 -6.05 -8.34
CA ASP A 89 4.44 -6.41 -6.92
C ASP A 89 3.02 -6.49 -6.37
N TYR A 90 2.86 -6.90 -5.13
CA TYR A 90 1.56 -6.88 -4.45
C TYR A 90 1.73 -6.85 -2.94
N PHE A 91 0.69 -6.41 -2.25
CA PHE A 91 0.59 -6.57 -0.80
C PHE A 91 -0.78 -7.07 -0.40
N LEU A 92 -0.87 -7.65 0.79
CA LEU A 92 -2.12 -8.10 1.38
C LEU A 92 -2.50 -7.20 2.54
N LEU A 93 -3.80 -6.96 2.70
CA LEU A 93 -4.32 -6.16 3.78
C LEU A 93 -5.71 -6.62 4.26
N ASP A 94 -6.01 -6.20 5.48
CA ASP A 94 -7.33 -6.27 6.09
C ASP A 94 -7.86 -4.86 6.32
N VAL A 95 -9.17 -4.65 6.25
CA VAL A 95 -9.80 -3.36 6.53
C VAL A 95 -10.89 -3.51 7.57
N THR A 96 -10.99 -2.53 8.46
CA THR A 96 -12.01 -2.48 9.50
C THR A 96 -12.55 -1.08 9.71
N ASN A 97 -13.80 -0.97 10.14
CA ASN A 97 -14.36 0.27 10.69
C ASN A 97 -14.55 0.19 12.21
N GLY A 98 -13.86 -0.74 12.88
CA GLY A 98 -14.01 -1.06 14.29
C GLY A 98 -15.13 -2.04 14.62
N ILE A 99 -16.05 -2.30 13.68
CA ILE A 99 -17.19 -3.22 13.87
C ILE A 99 -17.12 -4.39 12.90
N LEU A 100 -16.94 -4.10 11.61
CA LEU A 100 -16.89 -5.07 10.54
C LEU A 100 -15.47 -5.16 10.00
N TRP A 101 -15.12 -6.34 9.48
CA TRP A 101 -13.83 -6.59 8.84
C TRP A 101 -14.04 -7.11 7.42
N ILE A 102 -13.22 -6.59 6.50
CA ILE A 102 -12.95 -7.19 5.21
C ILE A 102 -11.52 -7.72 5.28
N ARG A 103 -11.32 -8.99 4.94
CA ARG A 103 -10.05 -9.69 5.18
C ARG A 103 -9.43 -10.19 3.89
N GLY A 104 -8.10 -10.24 3.85
CA GLY A 104 -7.33 -10.87 2.77
C GLY A 104 -7.48 -10.16 1.42
N LEU A 105 -7.61 -8.84 1.43
CA LEU A 105 -7.61 -8.05 0.20
C LEU A 105 -6.20 -8.02 -0.39
N GLN A 106 -6.07 -8.40 -1.66
CA GLN A 106 -4.82 -8.29 -2.41
C GLN A 106 -4.84 -7.03 -3.27
N VAL A 107 -3.80 -6.22 -3.12
CA VAL A 107 -3.58 -5.02 -3.92
C VAL A 107 -2.40 -5.28 -4.84
N ASN A 108 -2.65 -5.25 -6.15
CA ASN A 108 -1.62 -5.45 -7.16
C ASN A 108 -1.01 -4.11 -7.54
N ILE A 109 0.32 -4.08 -7.66
CA ILE A 109 1.12 -2.93 -8.06
C ILE A 109 1.69 -3.22 -9.43
N ILE A 110 1.45 -2.31 -10.38
CA ILE A 110 2.09 -2.33 -11.70
C ILE A 110 3.23 -1.32 -11.66
N ILE A 111 4.44 -1.80 -11.88
CA ILE A 111 5.65 -0.97 -11.88
C ILE A 111 5.99 -0.65 -13.33
N VAL A 112 5.93 0.63 -13.69
CA VAL A 112 6.31 1.12 -15.01
C VAL A 112 7.72 1.71 -14.93
N PRO A 113 8.72 1.10 -15.58
CA PRO A 113 10.08 1.61 -15.54
C PRO A 113 10.21 2.93 -16.30
N GLU A 114 10.97 3.87 -15.74
CA GLU A 114 11.29 5.14 -16.40
C GLU A 114 12.27 4.94 -17.57
N HIS A 115 13.20 4.00 -17.42
CA HIS A 115 14.21 3.69 -18.43
C HIS A 115 14.24 2.19 -18.76
N ILE A 116 14.35 1.88 -20.05
CA ILE A 116 14.50 0.52 -20.57
C ILE A 116 15.81 0.46 -21.35
N TYR A 117 16.77 -0.32 -20.86
CA TYR A 117 18.06 -0.52 -21.53
C TYR A 117 17.98 -1.70 -22.49
N LEU A 118 18.44 -1.51 -23.73
CA LEU A 118 18.50 -2.55 -24.76
C LEU A 118 19.94 -3.03 -24.91
N SER A 119 20.15 -4.35 -25.01
CA SER A 119 21.41 -4.94 -25.44
C SER A 119 21.22 -5.72 -26.74
N SER A 120 22.21 -5.63 -27.65
CA SER A 120 22.32 -6.57 -28.76
C SER A 120 22.79 -7.89 -28.18
N GLY A 121 22.08 -8.99 -28.45
CA GLY A 121 22.56 -10.32 -28.10
C GLY A 121 23.99 -10.51 -28.60
N ASP A 122 24.86 -10.99 -27.71
CA ASP A 122 26.25 -11.29 -28.06
C ASP A 122 26.25 -12.20 -29.29
N LYS A 123 26.96 -11.75 -30.33
CA LYS A 123 27.29 -12.60 -31.47
C LYS A 123 28.27 -13.65 -30.97
N ASN A 124 27.77 -14.82 -30.60
CA ASN A 124 28.56 -16.05 -30.56
C ASN A 124 28.25 -16.88 -31.80
#